data_AF-A0A967GXP1-F1
#
_entry.id   AF-A0A967GXP1-F1
#
_cell.length_a   1.000
_cell.length_b   1.000
_cell.length_c   1.000
_cell.angle_alpha   90.00
_cell.angle_beta   90.00
_cell.angle_gamma   90.00
#
_symmetry.space_group_name_H-M   'P 1'
#
loop_
_entity.id
_entity.type
_entity.pdbx_description
1 polymer ?
#
loop_
_entity_poly.entity_id
_entity_poly.type
_entity_poly.pdbx_seq_one_letter_code
_entity_poly.pdbx_strand_id
1 'polypeptide(L)' 'MGEVSDELEDPSLFLEGGPARFTETVTTRGELAGDDGEAAYVLDRLTVPYQNPYGMQMRIGGFDFFTSDPSRAAVSTWDG' A
#
# COMPACT_ATOMS: atom_id res chain seq x y z
N MET A 1 36.21 9.47 -21.74
CA MET A 1 35.18 8.55 -22.25
C MET A 1 35.45 7.22 -21.55
N GLY A 2 34.62 6.81 -20.60
CA GLY A 2 34.88 5.59 -19.82
C GLY A 2 34.74 4.36 -20.72
N GLU A 3 35.68 3.42 -20.60
CA GLU A 3 35.62 2.12 -21.28
C GLU A 3 34.40 1.34 -20.80
N VAL A 4 33.65 0.75 -21.74
CA VAL A 4 32.50 -0.11 -21.45
C VAL A 4 33.00 -1.56 -21.51
N SER A 5 32.74 -2.33 -20.45
CA SER A 5 33.06 -3.76 -20.38
C SER A 5 32.31 -4.53 -21.48
N ASP A 6 33.00 -5.45 -22.17
CA ASP A 6 32.46 -6.32 -23.22
C ASP A 6 31.84 -7.62 -22.65
N GLU A 7 31.95 -7.85 -21.34
CA GLU A 7 31.31 -8.98 -20.65
C GLU A 7 29.89 -8.64 -20.20
N LEU A 8 28.92 -9.47 -20.60
CA LEU A 8 27.53 -9.38 -20.14
C LEU A 8 27.43 -9.84 -18.68
N GLU A 9 27.06 -8.93 -17.77
CA GLU A 9 26.75 -9.29 -16.39
C GLU A 9 25.47 -10.13 -16.32
N ASP A 10 25.43 -11.09 -15.39
CA ASP A 10 24.23 -11.89 -15.12
C ASP A 10 23.17 -10.99 -14.44
N PRO A 11 22.02 -10.71 -15.09
CA PRO A 11 20.98 -9.87 -14.51
C PRO A 11 20.36 -10.46 -13.24
N SER A 12 20.54 -11.76 -12.98
CA SER A 12 20.04 -12.41 -11.77
C SER A 12 20.63 -11.81 -10.48
N LEU A 13 21.85 -11.25 -10.56
CA LEU A 13 22.55 -10.60 -9.45
C LEU A 13 21.85 -9.32 -8.94
N PHE A 14 20.89 -8.78 -9.69
CA PHE A 14 20.19 -7.53 -9.38
C PHE A 14 18.70 -7.73 -9.08
N LEU A 15 18.27 -8.97 -8.88
CA LEU A 15 16.88 -9.31 -8.54
C LEU A 15 16.60 -9.28 -7.05
N GLU A 16 17.65 -9.23 -6.22
CA GLU A 16 17.52 -9.08 -4.78
C GLU A 16 17.25 -7.61 -4.44
N GLY A 17 15.98 -7.30 -4.18
CA GLY A 17 15.59 -5.98 -3.69
C GLY A 17 16.35 -5.60 -2.42
N GLY A 18 16.62 -4.31 -2.24
CA GLY A 18 17.27 -3.80 -1.04
C GLY A 18 16.42 -3.97 0.23
N PRO A 19 16.96 -3.61 1.41
CA PRO A 19 16.24 -3.67 2.66
C PRO A 19 14.92 -2.90 2.62
N ALA A 20 13.90 -3.41 3.32
CA ALA A 20 12.60 -2.75 3.42
C ALA A 20 12.72 -1.33 3.97
N ARG A 21 12.12 -0.36 3.28
CA ARG A 21 12.13 1.07 3.65
C ARG A 21 11.03 1.45 4.63
N PHE A 22 9.90 0.74 4.58
CA PHE A 22 8.70 1.01 5.38
C PHE A 22 8.45 -0.19 6.31
N THR A 23 9.04 -0.14 7.51
CA THR A 23 9.02 -1.26 8.46
C THR A 23 8.00 -1.08 9.59
N GLU A 24 7.53 0.14 9.81
CA GLU A 24 6.49 0.46 10.78
C GLU A 24 5.10 0.21 10.20
N THR A 25 4.20 -0.30 11.06
CA THR A 25 2.79 -0.50 10.70
C THR A 25 2.02 0.81 10.79
N VAL A 26 1.31 1.17 9.72
CA VAL A 26 0.40 2.31 9.71
C VAL A 26 -1.00 1.84 10.09
N THR A 27 -1.56 2.39 11.16
CA THR A 27 -2.92 2.06 11.63
C THR A 27 -3.91 3.12 11.15
N THR A 28 -5.07 2.67 10.70
CA THR A 28 -6.22 3.54 10.39
C THR A 28 -7.48 3.06 11.11
N ARG A 29 -8.56 3.83 11.01
CA ARG A 29 -9.86 3.52 11.63
C ARG A 29 -10.96 3.39 10.56
N GLY A 30 -11.79 2.37 10.71
CA GLY A 30 -13.08 2.29 10.04
C GLY A 30 -14.15 3.06 10.82
N GLU A 31 -15.01 3.73 10.10
CA GLU A 31 -16.21 4.39 10.63
C GLU A 31 -17.43 3.71 10.02
N LEU A 32 -18.34 3.25 10.86
CA LEU A 32 -19.61 2.68 10.42
C LEU A 32 -20.56 3.79 9.95
N ALA A 33 -21.47 3.44 9.07
CA ALA A 33 -22.54 4.33 8.64
C ALA A 33 -23.35 4.86 9.84
N GLY A 34 -23.70 6.15 9.80
CA GLY A 34 -24.36 6.83 10.93
C GLY A 34 -25.83 6.48 11.14
N ASP A 35 -26.49 5.86 10.16
CA ASP A 35 -27.93 5.57 10.20
C ASP A 35 -28.25 4.20 10.84
N ASP A 36 -27.28 3.57 11.54
CA ASP A 36 -27.41 2.27 12.22
C ASP A 36 -27.95 1.11 11.34
N GLY A 37 -27.86 1.24 10.01
CA GLY A 37 -28.39 0.25 9.07
C GLY A 37 -29.84 0.46 8.63
N GLU A 38 -30.51 1.53 9.09
CA GLU A 38 -31.94 1.77 8.85
C GLU A 38 -32.23 2.47 7.50
N ALA A 39 -31.20 3.04 6.86
CA ALA A 39 -31.32 3.61 5.53
C ALA A 39 -31.33 2.54 4.44
N ALA A 40 -32.05 2.80 3.34
CA ALA A 40 -32.05 1.91 2.17
C ALA A 40 -30.66 1.75 1.52
N TYR A 41 -29.72 2.64 1.85
CA TYR A 41 -28.33 2.58 1.43
C TYR A 41 -27.43 3.12 2.54
N VAL A 42 -26.40 2.37 2.91
CA VAL A 42 -25.45 2.74 3.97
C VAL A 42 -24.01 2.68 3.44
N LEU A 43 -23.16 3.56 3.97
CA LEU A 43 -21.76 3.70 3.59
C LEU A 43 -20.87 3.61 4.84
N ASP A 44 -20.10 2.54 4.93
CA ASP A 44 -18.98 2.46 5.86
C ASP A 44 -17.76 3.13 5.22
N ARG A 45 -16.95 3.78 6.05
CA ARG A 45 -15.78 4.56 5.61
C ARG A 45 -14.50 3.99 6.21
N LEU A 46 -13.58 3.54 5.36
CA LEU A 46 -12.20 3.34 5.77
C LEU A 46 -11.45 4.67 5.67
N THR A 47 -10.98 5.20 6.79
CA THR A 47 -10.28 6.49 6.80
C THR A 47 -8.85 6.36 6.28
N VAL A 48 -8.29 7.46 5.77
CA VAL A 48 -6.90 7.51 5.30
C VAL A 48 -6.01 8.01 6.45
N PRO A 49 -4.92 7.30 6.80
CA PRO A 49 -4.06 7.68 7.91
C PRO A 49 -3.08 8.79 7.48
N TYR A 50 -3.59 10.02 7.37
CA TYR A 50 -2.78 11.19 7.01
C TYR A 50 -1.68 11.51 8.03
N GLN A 51 -1.84 11.06 9.28
CA GLN A 51 -0.80 11.11 10.30
C GLN A 51 -0.14 9.72 10.40
N ASN A 52 0.84 9.47 9.53
CA ASN A 52 1.65 8.25 9.53
C ASN A 52 3.11 8.56 9.89
N PRO A 53 3.88 7.57 10.37
CA PRO A 53 5.26 7.77 10.82
C PRO A 53 6.23 8.25 9.72
N TYR A 54 5.84 8.12 8.45
CA TYR A 54 6.68 8.52 7.31
C TYR A 54 6.45 9.97 6.86
N GLY A 55 5.48 10.68 7.44
CA GLY A 55 5.20 12.09 7.13
C GLY A 55 4.67 12.35 5.71
N MET A 56 4.27 11.29 4.99
CA MET A 56 3.80 11.35 3.61
C MET A 56 2.27 11.42 3.55
N GLN A 57 1.71 12.23 2.65
CA GLN A 57 0.25 12.21 2.46
C GLN A 57 -0.14 10.98 1.61
N MET A 58 -0.86 10.03 2.22
CA MET A 58 -1.31 8.84 1.49
C MET A 58 -2.44 9.20 0.51
N ARG A 59 -2.27 8.77 -0.74
CA ARG A 59 -3.27 8.85 -1.80
C ARG A 59 -3.51 7.45 -2.35
N ILE A 60 -4.63 6.85 -1.95
CA ILE A 60 -4.99 5.49 -2.33
C ILE A 60 -5.54 5.49 -3.75
N GLY A 61 -4.97 4.67 -4.62
CA GLY A 61 -5.31 4.59 -6.04
C GLY A 61 -5.90 3.26 -6.49
N GLY A 62 -5.64 2.18 -5.74
CA GLY A 62 -6.19 0.85 -6.03
C GLY A 62 -6.31 -0.01 -4.78
N PHE A 63 -7.18 -1.01 -4.84
CA PHE A 63 -7.36 -2.01 -3.78
C PHE A 63 -7.81 -3.35 -4.37
N ASP A 64 -7.46 -4.43 -3.71
CA ASP A 64 -7.95 -5.79 -4.02
C ASP A 64 -7.96 -6.67 -2.76
N PHE A 65 -8.75 -7.75 -2.76
CA PHE A 65 -8.89 -8.66 -1.62
C PHE A 65 -8.04 -9.92 -1.81
N PHE A 66 -7.50 -10.43 -0.70
CA PHE A 66 -6.76 -11.70 -0.74
C PHE A 66 -7.72 -12.87 -0.90
N THR A 67 -7.51 -13.71 -1.92
CA THR A 67 -8.36 -14.88 -2.18
C THR A 67 -8.35 -15.92 -1.06
N SER A 68 -7.24 -16.02 -0.33
CA SER A 68 -7.10 -16.91 0.83
C SER A 68 -7.76 -16.36 2.10
N ASP A 69 -7.97 -15.04 2.19
CA ASP A 69 -8.55 -14.36 3.34
C ASP A 69 -9.28 -13.08 2.91
N PRO A 70 -10.62 -13.15 2.68
CA PRO A 70 -11.42 -12.01 2.25
C PRO A 70 -11.52 -10.88 3.29
N SER A 71 -11.09 -11.10 4.54
CA SER A 71 -11.04 -10.05 5.55
C SER A 71 -9.85 -9.10 5.37
N ARG A 72 -8.93 -9.43 4.45
CA ARG A 72 -7.74 -8.65 4.17
C ARG A 72 -7.79 -8.08 2.75
N ALA A 73 -7.34 -6.85 2.63
CA ALA A 73 -7.16 -6.18 1.35
C ALA A 73 -5.72 -5.67 1.22
N ALA A 74 -5.22 -5.66 -0.02
CA ALA A 74 -4.06 -4.90 -0.43
C ALA A 74 -4.52 -3.55 -0.97
N VAL A 75 -3.75 -2.49 -0.72
CA VAL A 75 -4.00 -1.15 -1.25
C VAL A 75 -2.73 -0.62 -1.89
N SER A 76 -2.87 0.17 -2.95
CA SER A 76 -1.76 0.87 -3.58
C SER A 76 -1.87 2.38 -3.35
N THR A 77 -0.72 3.00 -3.14
CA THR A 77 -0.57 4.44 -2.90
C THR A 77 0.33 5.04 -3.97
N TRP A 78 0.05 6.28 -4.37
CA TRP A 78 0.84 6.95 -5.43
C TRP A 78 2.21 7.43 -4.96
N ASP A 79 2.38 7.62 -3.66
CA ASP A 79 3.58 8.24 -3.07
C ASP A 79 4.41 7.27 -2.21
N GLY A 80 4.10 5.97 -2.26
CA GLY A 80 4.77 4.92 -1.46
C GLY A 80 3.88 4.26 -0.44
#